data_AF-A0A2U9SM48-F1
#
_entry.id   AF-A0A2U9SM48-F1
#
_cell.length_a   1.000
_cell.length_b   1.000
_cell.length_c   1.000
_cell.angle_alpha   90.00
_cell.angle_beta   90.00
_cell.angle_gamma   90.00
#
_symmetry.space_group_name_H-M   'P 1'
#
loop_
_entity.id
_entity.type
_entity.pdbx_description
1 polymer ?
#
loop_
_entity_poly.entity_id
_entity_poly.type
_entity_poly.pdbx_seq_one_letter_code
_entity_poly.pdbx_strand_id
1 'polypeptide(L)'
;MNEMLETPGRIEPCRLEAVSEDITDLVAVLAASSAKLGARLNPRTAANLADLVRIMNCYDSNLIEGHNTHPRDIERALDDDLAEETGRRNLQIEAAAHVRVQRAVDEMAADERLPEPASTDFILWLHREFYRDASPDMLRIENGDRSFEMVPGVFRNQAEHDVAIDRHVPPSSDRVSAFMAHFATR
;
A
#
# COMPACT_ATOMS: atom_id res chain seq x y z
N MET A 1 -26.42 -17.32 -21.39
CA MET A 1 -25.14 -17.12 -20.68
C MET A 1 -25.53 -16.67 -19.28
N ASN A 2 -25.23 -17.46 -18.25
CA ASN A 2 -25.63 -17.11 -16.89
C ASN A 2 -24.64 -16.03 -16.42
N GLU A 3 -25.03 -14.75 -16.48
CA GLU A 3 -24.24 -13.66 -15.89
C GLU A 3 -24.13 -13.95 -14.40
N MET A 4 -22.96 -14.40 -13.95
CA MET A 4 -22.72 -14.59 -12.54
C MET A 4 -22.75 -13.21 -11.88
N LEU A 5 -23.72 -12.98 -11.00
CA LEU A 5 -23.78 -11.76 -10.21
C LEU A 5 -22.49 -11.57 -9.41
N GLU A 6 -21.88 -10.41 -9.56
CA GLU A 6 -20.73 -9.99 -8.75
C GLU A 6 -21.21 -9.23 -7.52
N THR A 7 -21.30 -9.96 -6.40
CA THR A 7 -21.71 -9.42 -5.10
C THR A 7 -20.56 -9.55 -4.08
N PRO A 8 -20.43 -8.59 -3.13
CA PRO A 8 -19.36 -8.63 -2.13
C PRO A 8 -19.26 -9.93 -1.35
N GLY A 9 -20.39 -10.60 -1.09
CA GLY A 9 -20.44 -11.89 -0.40
C GLY A 9 -19.65 -13.03 -1.06
N ARG A 10 -19.21 -12.88 -2.33
CA ARG A 10 -18.40 -13.88 -3.05
C ARG A 10 -16.92 -13.86 -2.66
N ILE A 11 -16.44 -12.79 -2.06
CA ILE A 11 -15.04 -12.62 -1.61
C ILE A 11 -15.04 -12.34 -0.11
N GLU A 12 -15.90 -13.03 0.64
CA GLU A 12 -15.84 -12.99 2.09
C GLU A 12 -14.51 -13.61 2.56
N PRO A 13 -13.73 -12.91 3.40
CA PRO A 13 -12.55 -13.51 4.00
C PRO A 13 -12.93 -14.79 4.74
N CYS A 14 -12.26 -15.89 4.41
CA CYS A 14 -12.42 -17.14 5.14
C CYS A 14 -11.93 -16.94 6.58
N ARG A 15 -12.87 -16.76 7.52
CA ARG A 15 -12.55 -16.68 8.94
C ARG A 15 -12.16 -18.05 9.46
N LEU A 16 -11.24 -18.07 10.43
CA LEU A 16 -10.94 -19.29 11.17
C LEU A 16 -12.15 -19.64 12.03
N GLU A 17 -12.66 -20.88 11.90
CA GLU A 17 -13.76 -21.39 12.74
C GLU A 17 -13.33 -21.52 14.21
N ALA A 18 -12.05 -21.86 14.43
CA ALA A 18 -11.39 -21.83 15.72
C ALA A 18 -9.94 -21.38 15.54
N VAL A 19 -9.43 -20.62 16.50
CA VAL A 19 -8.01 -20.24 16.55
C VAL A 19 -7.25 -21.39 17.22
N SER A 20 -6.24 -21.94 16.55
CA SER A 20 -5.43 -23.03 17.11
C SER A 20 -4.56 -22.53 18.28
N GLU A 21 -4.08 -23.47 19.10
CA GLU A 21 -3.10 -23.18 20.15
C GLU A 21 -1.84 -22.53 19.56
N ASP A 22 -1.32 -23.08 18.46
CA ASP A 22 -0.15 -22.51 17.75
C ASP A 22 -0.35 -21.04 17.34
N ILE A 23 -1.53 -20.68 16.81
CA ILE A 23 -1.80 -19.28 16.42
C ILE A 23 -1.89 -18.41 17.67
N THR A 24 -2.52 -18.91 18.74
CA THR A 24 -2.64 -18.18 20.00
C THR A 24 -1.26 -17.89 20.62
N ASP A 25 -0.39 -18.89 20.61
CA ASP A 25 1.00 -18.75 21.08
C ASP A 25 1.78 -17.76 20.22
N LEU A 26 1.64 -17.82 18.89
CA LEU A 26 2.27 -16.86 17.99
C LEU A 26 1.78 -15.43 18.23
N VAL A 27 0.48 -15.22 18.46
CA VAL A 27 -0.08 -13.91 18.81
C VAL A 27 0.53 -13.39 20.11
N ALA A 28 0.65 -14.24 21.14
CA ALA A 28 1.25 -13.85 22.41
C ALA A 28 2.74 -13.49 22.25
N VAL A 29 3.50 -14.28 21.49
CA VAL A 29 4.92 -14.02 21.20
C VAL A 29 5.09 -12.72 20.41
N LEU A 30 4.25 -12.48 19.41
CA LEU A 30 4.30 -11.26 18.61
C LEU A 30 4.01 -10.03 19.47
N ALA A 31 2.92 -10.04 20.25
CA ALA A 31 2.57 -8.93 21.13
C ALA A 31 3.66 -8.63 22.16
N ALA A 32 4.22 -9.68 22.79
CA ALA A 32 5.30 -9.54 23.76
C ALA A 32 6.59 -9.01 23.13
N SER A 33 6.90 -9.41 21.88
CA SER A 33 8.08 -8.96 21.16
C SER A 33 7.93 -7.50 20.73
N SER A 34 6.77 -7.11 20.20
CA SER A 34 6.47 -5.73 19.82
C SER A 34 6.49 -4.78 21.02
N ALA A 35 5.95 -5.18 22.17
CA ALA A 35 5.99 -4.37 23.38
C ALA A 35 7.40 -4.15 23.93
N LYS A 36 8.32 -5.10 23.69
CA LYS A 36 9.74 -4.97 24.08
C LYS A 36 10.54 -4.14 23.07
N LEU A 37 10.13 -4.15 21.80
CA LEU A 37 10.81 -3.42 20.74
C LEU A 37 10.79 -1.92 21.03
N GLY A 38 11.96 -1.29 21.07
CA GLY A 38 12.07 0.14 21.34
C GLY A 38 11.88 0.58 22.80
N ALA A 39 11.41 -0.29 23.71
CA ALA A 39 11.09 0.06 25.10
C ALA A 39 12.28 0.61 25.93
N ARG A 40 13.52 0.37 25.48
CA ARG A 40 14.75 0.82 26.15
C ARG A 40 15.52 1.88 25.36
N LEU A 41 15.00 2.34 24.23
CA LEU A 41 15.66 3.35 23.41
C LEU A 41 15.32 4.74 23.93
N ASN A 42 16.31 5.65 23.88
CA ASN A 42 16.02 7.07 24.05
C ASN A 42 15.08 7.51 22.91
N PRO A 43 14.10 8.40 23.14
CA PRO A 43 13.15 8.83 22.11
C PRO A 43 13.81 9.31 20.81
N ARG A 44 14.95 10.01 20.89
CA ARG A 44 15.68 10.46 19.70
C ARG A 44 16.29 9.30 18.92
N THR A 45 16.84 8.31 19.62
CA THR A 45 17.39 7.10 19.00
C THR A 45 16.28 6.28 18.34
N ALA A 46 15.12 6.16 18.99
CA ALA A 46 13.97 5.47 18.43
C ALA A 46 13.46 6.15 17.15
N ALA A 47 13.38 7.49 17.14
CA ALA A 47 12.99 8.25 15.95
C ALA A 47 13.95 8.03 14.77
N ASN A 48 15.26 8.13 15.00
CA ASN A 48 16.26 7.88 13.96
C ASN A 48 16.21 6.42 13.44
N LEU A 49 15.99 5.45 14.33
CA LEU A 49 15.84 4.06 13.93
C LEU A 49 14.58 3.85 13.08
N ALA A 50 13.47 4.49 13.45
CA ALA A 50 12.23 4.43 12.66
C ALA A 50 12.44 4.97 11.23
N ASP A 51 13.21 6.05 11.06
CA ASP A 51 13.55 6.56 9.72
C ASP A 51 14.32 5.53 8.87
N LEU A 52 15.29 4.84 9.45
CA LEU A 52 16.03 3.76 8.76
C LEU A 52 15.12 2.58 8.41
N VAL A 53 14.24 2.17 9.34
CA VAL A 53 13.30 1.07 9.12
C VAL A 53 12.32 1.40 7.99
N ARG A 54 11.87 2.65 7.86
CA ARG A 54 11.01 3.06 6.72
C ARG A 54 11.70 2.86 5.38
N ILE A 55 12.98 3.20 5.28
CA ILE A 55 13.77 2.99 4.05
C ILE A 55 13.90 1.49 3.76
N MET A 56 14.17 0.67 4.78
CA MET A 56 14.24 -0.78 4.62
C MET A 56 12.90 -1.37 4.16
N ASN A 57 11.79 -0.99 4.81
CA ASN A 57 10.45 -1.46 4.44
C ASN A 57 10.09 -1.05 3.01
N CYS A 58 10.45 0.18 2.60
CA CYS A 58 10.27 0.64 1.22
C CYS A 58 11.08 -0.22 0.23
N TYR A 59 12.34 -0.52 0.55
CA TYR A 59 13.18 -1.38 -0.29
C TYR A 59 12.57 -2.77 -0.49
N ASP A 60 12.18 -3.43 0.60
CA ASP A 60 11.62 -4.78 0.54
C ASP A 60 10.24 -4.80 -0.14
N SER A 61 9.39 -3.79 0.10
CA SER A 61 8.09 -3.67 -0.57
C SER A 61 8.26 -3.47 -2.07
N ASN A 62 9.16 -2.58 -2.49
CA ASN A 62 9.42 -2.33 -3.90
C ASN A 62 10.03 -3.56 -4.59
N LEU A 63 10.87 -4.32 -3.89
CA LEU A 63 11.49 -5.53 -4.43
C LEU A 63 10.44 -6.61 -4.77
N ILE A 64 9.35 -6.72 -3.99
CA ILE A 64 8.24 -7.65 -4.29
C ILE A 64 7.59 -7.30 -5.63
N GLU A 65 7.44 -6.00 -5.93
CA GLU A 65 6.90 -5.48 -7.18
C GLU A 65 7.91 -5.52 -8.35
N GLY A 66 9.11 -6.06 -8.12
CA GLY A 66 10.18 -6.13 -9.12
C GLY A 66 10.97 -4.84 -9.30
N HIS A 67 10.72 -3.83 -8.47
CA HIS A 67 11.41 -2.54 -8.49
C HIS A 67 12.66 -2.58 -7.60
N ASN A 68 13.86 -2.57 -8.20
CA ASN A 68 15.12 -2.61 -7.47
C ASN A 68 15.69 -1.21 -7.19
N THR A 69 14.97 -0.38 -6.42
CA THR A 69 15.48 0.91 -5.94
C THR A 69 16.25 0.72 -4.63
N HIS A 70 17.58 0.66 -4.71
CA HIS A 70 18.43 0.41 -3.53
C HIS A 70 18.27 1.49 -2.43
N PRO A 71 18.50 1.16 -1.14
CA PRO A 71 18.34 2.09 -0.03
C PRO A 71 19.02 3.46 -0.22
N ARG A 72 20.26 3.47 -0.72
CA ARG A 72 20.99 4.72 -1.02
C ARG A 72 20.27 5.57 -2.08
N ASP A 73 19.64 4.95 -3.06
CA ASP A 73 18.90 5.66 -4.11
C ASP A 73 17.55 6.17 -3.61
N ILE A 74 16.96 5.52 -2.60
CA ILE A 74 15.79 6.01 -1.85
C ILE A 74 16.18 7.26 -1.04
N GLU A 75 17.31 7.22 -0.31
CA GLU A 75 17.82 8.38 0.44
C GLU A 75 18.06 9.57 -0.49
N ARG A 76 18.74 9.36 -1.63
CA ARG A 76 18.93 10.42 -2.64
C ARG A 76 17.60 10.98 -3.15
N ALA A 77 16.61 10.11 -3.39
CA ALA A 77 15.29 10.56 -3.82
C ALA A 77 14.55 11.40 -2.77
N LEU A 78 14.74 11.11 -1.48
CA LEU A 78 14.20 11.91 -0.38
C LEU A 78 14.85 13.29 -0.26
N ASP A 79 16.08 13.44 -0.76
CA ASP A 79 16.84 14.70 -0.82
C ASP A 79 16.70 15.42 -2.19
N ASP A 80 15.68 15.07 -2.98
CA ASP A 80 15.42 15.59 -4.34
C ASP A 80 16.58 15.36 -5.35
N ASP A 81 17.49 14.42 -5.05
CA ASP A 81 18.58 14.00 -5.94
C ASP A 81 18.14 12.79 -6.80
N LEU A 82 17.41 13.12 -7.86
CA LEU A 82 16.83 12.15 -8.79
C LEU A 82 17.76 11.81 -9.96
N ALA A 83 17.61 10.60 -10.50
CA ALA A 83 18.33 10.16 -11.68
C ALA A 83 17.93 10.94 -12.95
N GLU A 84 18.86 11.02 -13.90
CA GLU A 84 18.61 11.59 -15.24
C GLU A 84 17.78 10.66 -16.13
N GLU A 85 17.96 9.35 -15.96
CA GLU A 85 17.23 8.33 -16.72
C GLU A 85 15.79 8.20 -16.19
N THR A 86 14.82 8.31 -17.09
CA THR A 86 13.39 8.42 -16.76
C THR A 86 12.85 7.24 -15.97
N GLY A 87 13.16 6.00 -16.35
CA GLY A 87 12.64 4.81 -15.67
C GLY A 87 13.12 4.77 -14.21
N ARG A 88 14.42 4.93 -14.00
CA ARG A 88 15.02 4.98 -12.66
C ARG A 88 14.52 6.18 -11.85
N ARG A 89 14.32 7.34 -12.47
CA ARG A 89 13.73 8.52 -11.83
C ARG A 89 12.32 8.24 -11.31
N ASN A 90 11.47 7.62 -12.13
CA ASN A 90 10.10 7.30 -11.74
C ASN A 90 10.07 6.35 -10.53
N LEU A 91 10.92 5.32 -10.53
CA LEU A 91 11.07 4.40 -9.39
C LEU A 91 11.60 5.10 -8.12
N GLN A 92 12.44 6.12 -8.26
CA GLN A 92 12.89 6.94 -7.15
C GLN A 92 11.77 7.81 -6.57
N ILE A 93 10.93 8.39 -7.43
CA ILE A 93 9.76 9.19 -7.02
C ILE A 93 8.78 8.31 -6.23
N GLU A 94 8.46 7.10 -6.72
CA GLU A 94 7.60 6.15 -6.01
C GLU A 94 8.18 5.73 -4.66
N ALA A 95 9.49 5.46 -4.60
CA ALA A 95 10.15 5.09 -3.35
C ALA A 95 10.14 6.23 -2.31
N ALA A 96 10.42 7.46 -2.75
CA ALA A 96 10.32 8.63 -1.88
C ALA A 96 8.89 8.85 -1.39
N ALA A 97 7.89 8.65 -2.26
CA ALA A 97 6.49 8.73 -1.89
C ALA A 97 6.11 7.67 -0.86
N HIS A 98 6.54 6.42 -1.02
CA HIS A 98 6.31 5.35 -0.05
C HIS A 98 6.80 5.75 1.35
N VAL A 99 8.06 6.20 1.48
CA VAL A 99 8.63 6.60 2.77
C VAL A 99 7.90 7.78 3.38
N ARG A 100 7.53 8.78 2.56
CA ARG A 100 6.76 9.95 3.01
C ARG A 100 5.36 9.56 3.51
N VAL A 101 4.63 8.72 2.77
CA VAL A 101 3.30 8.26 3.17
C VAL A 101 3.36 7.48 4.47
N GLN A 102 4.32 6.55 4.61
CA GLN A 102 4.51 5.81 5.86
C GLN A 102 4.80 6.75 7.04
N ARG A 103 5.66 7.76 6.85
CA ARG A 103 5.92 8.77 7.88
C ARG A 103 4.65 9.52 8.29
N ALA A 104 3.83 9.94 7.32
CA ALA A 104 2.56 10.62 7.60
C ALA A 104 1.59 9.72 8.39
N VAL A 105 1.52 8.43 8.06
CA VAL A 105 0.72 7.44 8.83
C VAL A 105 1.23 7.31 10.26
N ASP A 106 2.55 7.19 10.44
CA ASP A 106 3.15 7.07 11.77
C ASP A 106 2.92 8.32 12.63
N GLU A 107 2.98 9.51 12.03
CA GLU A 107 2.69 10.78 12.69
C GLU A 107 1.20 10.88 13.08
N MET A 108 0.28 10.48 12.20
CA MET A 108 -1.14 10.39 12.54
C MET A 108 -1.39 9.44 13.70
N ALA A 109 -0.70 8.30 13.75
CA ALA A 109 -0.83 7.34 14.84
C ALA A 109 -0.27 7.88 16.16
N ALA A 110 0.89 8.53 16.12
CA ALA A 110 1.52 9.14 17.29
C ALA A 110 0.67 10.27 17.89
N ASP A 111 -0.07 10.99 17.04
CA ASP A 111 -1.00 12.05 17.45
C ASP A 111 -2.41 11.53 17.83
N GLU A 112 -2.64 10.21 17.82
CA GLU A 112 -3.94 9.59 18.06
C GLU A 112 -5.04 10.05 17.07
N ARG A 113 -4.63 10.38 15.84
CA ARG A 113 -5.50 10.86 14.73
C ARG A 113 -5.60 9.89 13.57
N LEU A 114 -5.02 8.69 13.67
CA LEU A 114 -5.08 7.69 12.61
C LEU A 114 -6.54 7.24 12.39
N PRO A 115 -7.10 7.40 11.17
CA PRO A 115 -8.44 6.92 10.85
C PRO A 115 -8.53 5.39 10.88
N GLU A 116 -9.75 4.85 10.79
CA GLU A 116 -9.97 3.42 10.55
C GLU A 116 -9.23 2.96 9.28
N PRO A 117 -8.20 2.10 9.38
CA PRO A 117 -7.38 1.72 8.24
C PRO A 117 -8.14 1.03 7.11
N ALA A 118 -9.23 0.32 7.42
CA ALA A 118 -10.06 -0.33 6.41
C ALA A 118 -11.09 0.62 5.75
N SER A 119 -11.20 1.88 6.22
CA SER A 119 -12.16 2.82 5.66
C SER A 119 -11.81 3.20 4.22
N THR A 120 -12.86 3.38 3.41
CA THR A 120 -12.69 3.80 2.01
C THR A 120 -11.94 5.14 1.92
N ASP A 121 -12.25 6.10 2.78
CA ASP A 121 -11.61 7.42 2.78
C ASP A 121 -10.11 7.32 3.05
N PHE A 122 -9.68 6.49 4.00
CA PHE A 122 -8.27 6.31 4.31
C PHE A 122 -7.52 5.60 3.17
N ILE A 123 -8.12 4.58 2.56
CA ILE A 123 -7.51 3.85 1.43
C ILE A 123 -7.35 4.77 0.21
N LEU A 124 -8.37 5.58 -0.11
CA LEU A 124 -8.29 6.55 -1.20
C LEU A 124 -7.30 7.67 -0.89
N TRP A 125 -7.18 8.09 0.37
CA TRP A 125 -6.15 9.03 0.82
C TRP A 125 -4.74 8.45 0.63
N LEU A 126 -4.48 7.21 1.10
CA LEU A 126 -3.19 6.53 0.90
C LEU A 126 -2.81 6.49 -0.58
N HIS A 127 -3.74 6.07 -1.45
CA HIS A 127 -3.52 6.01 -2.89
C HIS A 127 -3.21 7.39 -3.47
N ARG A 128 -3.93 8.44 -3.05
CA ARG A 128 -3.67 9.82 -3.50
C ARG A 128 -2.30 10.32 -3.09
N GLU A 129 -1.92 10.07 -1.84
CA GLU A 129 -0.66 10.57 -1.27
C GLU A 129 0.57 9.88 -1.86
N PHE A 130 0.43 8.59 -2.18
CA PHE A 130 1.46 7.81 -2.85
C PHE A 130 1.76 8.38 -4.24
N TYR A 131 0.72 8.74 -5.01
CA TYR A 131 0.88 9.27 -6.35
C TYR A 131 0.93 10.81 -6.43
N ARG A 132 1.10 11.51 -5.29
CA ARG A 132 1.06 12.99 -5.26
C ARG A 132 2.05 13.66 -6.21
N ASP A 133 3.26 13.12 -6.31
CA ASP A 133 4.34 13.70 -7.13
C ASP A 133 4.57 12.92 -8.43
N ALA A 134 3.66 11.98 -8.75
CA ALA A 134 3.76 11.21 -9.98
C ALA A 134 3.55 12.13 -11.20
N SER A 135 4.39 11.96 -12.21
CA SER A 135 4.20 12.66 -13.48
C SER A 135 3.00 12.08 -14.25
N PRO A 136 2.43 12.82 -15.21
CA PRO A 136 1.35 12.30 -16.06
C PRO A 136 1.70 10.98 -16.77
N ASP A 137 2.97 10.78 -17.11
CA ASP A 137 3.46 9.55 -17.73
C ASP A 137 3.47 8.38 -16.73
N MET A 138 3.75 8.62 -15.45
CA MET A 138 3.66 7.60 -14.39
C MET A 138 2.22 7.18 -14.09
N LEU A 139 1.26 8.08 -14.31
CA LEU A 139 -0.17 7.80 -14.13
C LEU A 139 -0.80 7.12 -15.35
N ARG A 140 -0.06 6.98 -16.46
CA ARG A 140 -0.53 6.31 -17.66
C ARG A 140 -0.41 4.79 -17.49
N ILE A 141 -1.53 4.09 -17.54
CA ILE A 141 -1.57 2.63 -17.50
C ILE A 141 -1.72 2.11 -18.93
N GLU A 142 -0.82 1.21 -19.33
CA GLU A 142 -0.87 0.49 -20.61
C GLU A 142 -1.16 -0.99 -20.36
N ASN A 143 -2.20 -1.51 -21.00
CA ASN A 143 -2.59 -2.92 -20.89
C ASN A 143 -3.05 -3.47 -22.24
N GLY A 144 -2.09 -4.02 -23.00
CA GLY A 144 -2.32 -4.44 -24.38
C GLY A 144 -2.69 -3.26 -25.26
N ASP A 145 -3.84 -3.35 -25.94
CA ASP A 145 -4.35 -2.28 -26.81
C ASP A 145 -5.03 -1.14 -26.04
N ARG A 146 -5.17 -1.24 -24.71
CA ARG A 146 -5.82 -0.24 -23.86
C ARG A 146 -4.79 0.66 -23.20
N SER A 147 -5.05 1.96 -23.23
CA SER A 147 -4.26 2.96 -22.52
C SER A 147 -5.20 3.97 -21.88
N PHE A 148 -5.08 4.17 -20.57
CA PHE A 148 -5.91 5.11 -19.81
C PHE A 148 -5.08 5.79 -18.73
N GLU A 149 -5.58 6.92 -18.23
CA GLU A 149 -4.94 7.66 -17.15
C GLU A 149 -5.57 7.27 -15.81
N MET A 150 -4.75 6.76 -14.89
CA MET A 150 -5.15 6.46 -13.54
C MET A 150 -5.29 7.76 -12.74
N VAL A 151 -6.40 7.91 -12.03
CA VAL A 151 -6.63 9.06 -11.15
C VAL A 151 -6.27 8.69 -9.70
N PRO A 152 -5.27 9.35 -9.09
CA PRO A 152 -4.93 9.14 -7.69
C PRO A 152 -6.11 9.34 -6.74
N GLY A 153 -6.27 8.44 -5.78
CA GLY A 153 -7.39 8.43 -4.84
C GLY A 153 -8.77 8.18 -5.46
N VAL A 154 -8.84 7.46 -6.59
CA VAL A 154 -10.10 6.97 -7.18
C VAL A 154 -9.98 5.47 -7.45
N PHE A 155 -11.02 4.70 -7.11
CA PHE A 155 -11.08 3.29 -7.50
C PHE A 155 -11.30 3.16 -9.00
N ARG A 156 -10.73 2.11 -9.61
CA ARG A 156 -11.13 1.72 -10.97
C ARG A 156 -12.64 1.50 -11.01
N ASN A 157 -13.30 2.01 -12.05
CA ASN A 157 -14.77 2.03 -12.16
C ASN A 157 -15.30 1.85 -13.60
N GLN A 158 -14.42 1.70 -14.59
CA GLN A 158 -14.77 1.56 -16.01
C GLN A 158 -14.24 0.24 -16.56
N ALA A 159 -14.93 -0.33 -17.55
CA ALA A 159 -14.54 -1.60 -18.17
C ALA A 159 -13.12 -1.56 -18.80
N GLU A 160 -12.68 -0.39 -19.27
CA GLU A 160 -11.30 -0.23 -19.77
C GLU A 160 -10.23 -0.40 -18.68
N HIS A 161 -10.61 -0.22 -17.40
CA HIS A 161 -9.74 -0.43 -16.24
C HIS A 161 -9.71 -1.90 -15.76
N ASP A 162 -10.46 -2.81 -16.39
CA ASP A 162 -10.46 -4.22 -15.97
C ASP A 162 -9.10 -4.87 -16.21
N VAL A 163 -8.62 -5.59 -15.20
CA VAL A 163 -7.32 -6.25 -15.15
C VAL A 163 -7.48 -7.75 -14.88
N ALA A 164 -6.44 -8.52 -15.20
CA ALA A 164 -6.29 -9.90 -14.77
C ALA A 164 -4.91 -10.06 -14.12
N ILE A 165 -4.84 -10.73 -12.99
CA ILE A 165 -3.61 -11.00 -12.24
C ILE A 165 -3.30 -12.49 -12.45
N ASP A 166 -2.44 -12.78 -13.42
CA ASP A 166 -2.21 -14.15 -13.92
C ASP A 166 -3.55 -14.83 -14.28
N ARG A 167 -3.97 -15.85 -13.51
CA ARG A 167 -5.23 -16.58 -13.71
C ARG A 167 -6.41 -16.02 -12.92
N HIS A 168 -6.16 -15.06 -12.03
CA HIS A 168 -7.18 -14.45 -11.19
C HIS A 168 -7.79 -13.23 -11.90
N VAL A 169 -9.11 -13.23 -12.02
CA VAL A 169 -9.88 -12.07 -12.45
C VAL A 169 -10.52 -11.45 -11.20
N PRO A 170 -10.07 -10.26 -10.74
CA PRO A 170 -10.71 -9.56 -9.63
C PRO A 170 -12.11 -9.08 -10.05
N PRO A 171 -12.94 -8.55 -9.11
CA PRO A 171 -14.24 -7.98 -9.45
C PRO A 171 -14.15 -7.00 -10.63
N SER A 172 -15.18 -6.93 -11.46
CA SER A 172 -15.29 -5.93 -12.52
C SER A 172 -15.17 -4.52 -11.93
N SER A 173 -14.58 -3.59 -12.69
CA SER A 173 -14.19 -2.27 -12.17
C SER A 173 -15.37 -1.49 -11.61
N ASP A 174 -16.51 -1.52 -12.29
CA ASP A 174 -17.76 -0.89 -11.84
C ASP A 174 -18.29 -1.45 -10.50
N ARG A 175 -17.80 -2.63 -10.06
CA ARG A 175 -18.17 -3.27 -8.79
C ARG A 175 -17.22 -2.95 -7.64
N VAL A 176 -16.00 -2.51 -7.90
CA VAL A 176 -14.95 -2.33 -6.87
C VAL A 176 -15.42 -1.46 -5.71
N SER A 177 -16.11 -0.35 -5.99
CA SER A 177 -16.60 0.55 -4.93
C SER A 177 -17.56 -0.15 -3.95
N ALA A 178 -18.42 -1.05 -4.43
CA ALA A 178 -19.33 -1.81 -3.58
C ALA A 178 -18.60 -2.85 -2.73
N PHE A 179 -17.56 -3.49 -3.28
CA PHE A 179 -16.70 -4.42 -2.54
C PHE A 179 -15.88 -3.71 -1.46
N MET A 180 -15.32 -2.53 -1.77
CA MET A 180 -14.56 -1.74 -0.80
C MET A 180 -15.45 -1.18 0.32
N ALA A 181 -16.67 -0.75 -0.01
CA ALA A 181 -17.66 -0.34 0.99
C ALA A 181 -18.01 -1.51 1.93
N HIS A 182 -18.17 -2.72 1.39
CA HIS A 182 -18.39 -3.91 2.21
C HIS A 182 -17.18 -4.26 3.09
N PHE A 183 -15.96 -4.21 2.53
CA PHE A 183 -14.72 -4.43 3.25
C PHE A 183 -14.56 -3.48 4.45
N ALA A 184 -14.89 -2.20 4.28
CA ALA A 184 -14.82 -1.19 5.34
C ALA A 184 -15.78 -1.42 6.53
N THR A 185 -16.73 -2.36 6.42
CA THR A 185 -17.68 -2.68 7.50
C THR A 185 -17.27 -3.88 8.37
N ARG A 186 -16.11 -4.49 8.11
CA ARG A 186 -15.75 -5.81 8.64
C ARG A 186 -14.57 -5.85 9.58
#